data_AF-A0A5D4JN72-F1
#
_entry.id   AF-A0A5D4JN72-F1
#
_cell.length_a   1.000
_cell.length_b   1.000
_cell.length_c   1.000
_cell.angle_alpha   90.00
_cell.angle_beta   90.00
_cell.angle_gamma   90.00
#
_symmetry.space_group_name_H-M   'P 1'
#
loop_
_entity.id
_entity.type
_entity.pdbx_description
1 polymer ?
#
loop_
_entity_poly.entity_id
_entity_poly.type
_entity_poly.pdbx_seq_one_letter_code
_entity_poly.pdbx_strand_id
1 'polypeptide(L)'
;MFDDIAPDQWCPLCEDWVCSLVRGRACRKCRQLQRRMWRYGLTIARYNAILRSQDFVCALCGDNEEEDFGIPHAKTSHWHIDHDHACCGPGSSCGKCVRGLLCRKCNMEYLPAYERLPMHMRDSPLFNTYLAAPPAQQSEAQVIKGRDNMYLPTSHAFLTDRKFADGLDRAGG
;
A
#
# COMPACT_ATOMS: atom_id res chain seq x y z
N MET A 1 -14.94 42.16 -1.65
CA MET A 1 -13.59 41.55 -1.58
C MET A 1 -13.79 40.11 -1.99
N PHE A 2 -13.33 39.73 -3.18
CA PHE A 2 -13.38 38.34 -3.61
C PHE A 2 -12.13 37.67 -3.04
N ASP A 3 -12.29 36.54 -2.37
CA ASP A 3 -11.15 35.81 -1.84
C ASP A 3 -10.27 35.30 -3.00
N ASP A 4 -8.96 35.51 -2.90
CA ASP A 4 -7.98 34.96 -3.84
C ASP A 4 -7.90 33.43 -3.66
N ILE A 5 -8.86 32.72 -4.24
CA ILE A 5 -8.81 31.27 -4.40
C ILE A 5 -7.61 30.96 -5.27
N ALA A 6 -6.51 30.52 -4.63
CA ALA A 6 -5.30 30.12 -5.33
C ALA A 6 -5.66 29.09 -6.42
N PRO A 7 -5.22 29.29 -7.68
CA PRO A 7 -5.68 28.49 -8.80
C PRO A 7 -5.30 27.02 -8.59
N ASP A 8 -6.23 26.11 -8.87
CA ASP A 8 -6.00 24.68 -8.74
C ASP A 8 -4.77 24.24 -9.54
N GLN A 9 -4.03 23.30 -8.97
CA GLN A 9 -2.72 22.87 -9.41
C GLN A 9 -2.76 21.36 -9.71
N TRP A 10 -2.28 20.95 -10.87
CA TRP A 10 -2.18 19.53 -11.22
C TRP A 10 -1.18 18.80 -10.31
N CYS A 11 -1.61 17.70 -9.68
CA CYS A 11 -0.76 16.86 -8.84
C CYS A 11 -0.28 15.61 -9.60
N PRO A 12 0.99 15.54 -10.05
CA PRO A 12 1.48 14.47 -10.93
C PRO A 12 1.68 13.11 -10.23
N LEU A 13 1.22 12.94 -8.98
CA LEU A 13 1.29 11.67 -8.25
C LEU A 13 -0.08 11.01 -8.03
N CYS A 14 -1.17 11.73 -8.27
CA CYS A 14 -2.54 11.21 -8.24
C CYS A 14 -3.37 11.63 -9.46
N GLU A 15 -2.74 12.32 -10.43
CA GLU A 15 -3.31 12.71 -11.72
C GLU A 15 -4.66 13.44 -11.57
N ASP A 16 -4.65 14.44 -10.68
CA ASP A 16 -5.84 15.18 -10.25
C ASP A 16 -5.50 16.65 -9.94
N TRP A 17 -6.52 17.52 -10.04
CA TRP A 17 -6.42 18.95 -9.72
C TRP A 17 -6.62 19.20 -8.23
N VAL A 18 -5.78 20.03 -7.61
CA VAL A 18 -5.85 20.31 -6.18
C VAL A 18 -5.57 21.78 -5.85
N CYS A 19 -6.21 22.30 -4.81
CA CYS A 19 -6.09 23.71 -4.42
C CYS A 19 -4.69 24.13 -3.91
N SER A 20 -3.74 23.20 -3.74
CA SER A 20 -2.30 23.51 -3.55
C SER A 20 -1.37 22.29 -3.58
N LEU A 21 -0.14 22.50 -4.07
CA LEU A 21 0.98 21.57 -4.01
C LEU A 21 1.96 21.94 -2.88
N VAL A 22 2.27 20.98 -2.01
CA VAL A 22 3.30 21.11 -0.97
C VAL A 22 4.67 21.25 -1.64
N ARG A 23 5.29 22.43 -1.50
CA ARG A 23 6.57 22.80 -2.14
C ARG A 23 6.57 22.53 -3.66
N GLY A 24 5.47 22.85 -4.33
CA GLY A 24 5.33 22.80 -5.79
C GLY A 24 5.45 21.41 -6.42
N ARG A 25 5.29 20.32 -5.65
CA ARG A 25 5.58 18.95 -6.14
C ARG A 25 4.45 17.92 -6.00
N ALA A 26 3.63 18.01 -4.96
CA ALA A 26 2.57 17.04 -4.69
C ALA A 26 1.52 17.60 -3.75
N CYS A 27 0.26 17.18 -3.88
CA CYS A 27 -0.82 17.56 -2.97
C CYS A 27 -0.55 17.07 -1.53
N ARG A 28 -1.22 17.67 -0.53
CA ARG A 28 -1.03 17.32 0.88
C ARG A 28 -1.27 15.83 1.16
N LYS A 29 -2.28 15.22 0.54
CA LYS A 29 -2.62 13.78 0.64
C LYS A 29 -1.47 12.91 0.12
N CYS A 30 -1.02 13.14 -1.11
CA CYS A 30 0.11 12.44 -1.72
C CYS A 30 1.39 12.56 -0.88
N ARG A 31 1.67 13.74 -0.34
CA ARG A 31 2.86 13.97 0.49
C ARG A 31 2.78 13.29 1.86
N GLN A 32 1.58 13.09 2.40
CA GLN A 32 1.35 12.31 3.62
C GLN A 32 1.55 10.81 3.38
N LEU A 33 1.05 10.28 2.26
CA LEU A 33 1.27 8.89 1.86
C LEU A 33 2.76 8.58 1.63
N GLN A 34 3.48 9.41 0.86
CA GLN A 34 4.95 9.31 0.71
C GLN A 34 5.66 9.23 2.08
N ARG A 35 5.30 10.10 3.03
CA ARG A 35 5.88 10.12 4.38
C ARG A 35 5.57 8.85 5.19
N ARG A 36 4.40 8.22 5.00
CA ARG A 36 4.10 6.92 5.62
C ARG A 36 5.05 5.85 5.07
N MET A 37 5.16 5.76 3.75
CA MET A 37 5.99 4.75 3.05
C MET A 37 7.47 4.89 3.42
N TRP A 38 8.01 6.11 3.40
CA TRP A 38 9.41 6.39 3.74
C TRP A 38 9.77 6.10 5.20
N ARG A 39 8.81 6.11 6.14
CA ARG A 39 9.04 5.68 7.53
C ARG A 39 9.39 4.19 7.60
N TYR A 40 8.89 3.39 6.67
CA TYR A 40 9.18 1.96 6.55
C TYR A 40 10.24 1.67 5.46
N GLY A 41 11.05 2.66 5.08
CA GLY A 41 12.09 2.50 4.05
C GLY A 41 11.57 2.21 2.62
N LEU A 42 10.25 2.23 2.40
CA LEU A 42 9.66 1.85 1.11
C LEU A 42 9.67 3.01 0.11
N THR A 43 10.14 2.73 -1.10
CA THR A 43 9.88 3.59 -2.26
C THR A 43 8.43 3.40 -2.74
N ILE A 44 7.95 4.34 -3.57
CA ILE A 44 6.65 4.19 -4.27
C ILE A 44 6.61 2.87 -5.03
N ALA A 45 7.67 2.62 -5.81
CA ALA A 45 7.85 1.42 -6.60
C ALA A 45 7.79 0.12 -5.78
N ARG A 46 8.50 0.02 -4.65
CA ARG A 46 8.48 -1.21 -3.85
C ARG A 46 7.12 -1.43 -3.19
N TYR A 47 6.44 -0.38 -2.72
CA TYR A 47 5.09 -0.52 -2.18
C TYR A 47 4.11 -0.99 -3.26
N ASN A 48 4.12 -0.38 -4.44
CA ASN A 48 3.23 -0.76 -5.54
C ASN A 48 3.47 -2.21 -5.98
N ALA A 49 4.74 -2.63 -6.05
CA ALA A 49 5.10 -4.01 -6.34
C ALA A 49 4.61 -5.01 -5.28
N ILE A 50 4.67 -4.65 -3.98
CA ILE A 50 4.12 -5.46 -2.87
C ILE A 50 2.59 -5.54 -2.96
N LEU A 51 1.90 -4.43 -3.26
CA LEU A 51 0.43 -4.44 -3.38
C LEU A 51 -0.02 -5.28 -4.58
N ARG A 52 0.72 -5.19 -5.68
CA ARG A 52 0.53 -5.99 -6.90
C ARG A 52 0.78 -7.49 -6.67
N SER A 53 1.78 -7.87 -5.86
CA SER A 53 2.02 -9.28 -5.49
C SER A 53 1.05 -9.82 -4.42
N GLN A 54 0.02 -9.04 -4.09
CA GLN A 54 -1.10 -9.42 -3.22
C GLN A 54 -2.43 -9.28 -3.97
N ASP A 55 -2.42 -9.20 -5.31
CA ASP A 55 -3.59 -8.94 -6.15
C ASP A 55 -4.44 -7.73 -5.69
N PHE A 56 -3.76 -6.75 -5.10
CA PHE A 56 -4.32 -5.52 -4.52
C PHE A 56 -5.29 -5.73 -3.33
N VAL A 57 -5.24 -6.89 -2.66
CA VAL A 57 -6.03 -7.19 -1.44
C VAL A 57 -5.18 -7.27 -0.16
N CYS A 58 -5.85 -7.43 0.99
CA CYS A 58 -5.19 -7.69 2.27
C CYS A 58 -4.45 -9.04 2.24
N ALA A 59 -3.13 -9.05 2.44
CA ALA A 59 -2.32 -10.28 2.43
C ALA A 59 -2.67 -11.32 3.51
N LEU A 60 -3.51 -10.99 4.49
CA LEU A 60 -3.90 -11.90 5.56
C LEU A 60 -5.33 -12.43 5.43
N CYS A 61 -6.33 -11.56 5.26
CA CYS A 61 -7.73 -12.00 5.13
C CYS A 61 -8.24 -12.15 3.70
N GLY A 62 -7.52 -11.61 2.70
CA GLY A 62 -8.00 -11.54 1.32
C GLY A 62 -9.04 -10.43 1.06
N ASP A 63 -9.56 -9.77 2.11
CA ASP A 63 -10.57 -8.73 1.96
C ASP A 63 -10.01 -7.47 1.26
N ASN A 64 -10.85 -6.88 0.42
CA ASN A 64 -10.76 -5.49 -0.04
C ASN A 64 -12.03 -4.67 0.31
N GLU A 65 -13.04 -5.31 0.92
CA GLU A 65 -14.39 -4.76 1.15
C GLU A 65 -14.52 -3.86 2.39
N GLU A 66 -13.48 -3.70 3.22
CA GLU A 66 -13.53 -2.71 4.31
C GLU A 66 -13.74 -1.30 3.73
N GLU A 67 -14.85 -0.65 4.10
CA GLU A 67 -15.05 0.80 3.90
C GLU A 67 -13.91 1.63 4.53
N ASP A 68 -13.21 1.09 5.53
CA ASP A 68 -11.92 1.60 6.03
C ASP A 68 -10.75 1.28 5.06
N PHE A 69 -11.07 1.52 3.79
CA PHE A 69 -10.33 1.48 2.53
C PHE A 69 -9.31 0.37 2.29
N GLY A 70 -9.79 -0.76 1.74
CA GLY A 70 -9.11 -1.45 0.60
C GLY A 70 -9.14 -0.62 -0.71
N ILE A 71 -9.84 0.51 -0.65
CA ILE A 71 -10.19 1.54 -1.63
C ILE A 71 -11.25 1.17 -2.70
N PRO A 72 -12.52 1.02 -2.28
CA PRO A 72 -13.65 1.53 -3.06
C PRO A 72 -13.58 3.08 -3.19
N HIS A 73 -13.96 3.63 -4.35
CA HIS A 73 -13.95 5.08 -4.58
C HIS A 73 -15.13 5.80 -3.89
N ALA A 74 -14.90 6.39 -2.71
CA ALA A 74 -15.72 7.50 -2.21
C ALA A 74 -15.00 8.33 -1.13
N LYS A 75 -14.41 7.68 -0.14
CA LYS A 75 -13.69 8.32 0.97
C LYS A 75 -12.30 7.74 1.11
N THR A 76 -11.37 8.58 1.58
CA THR A 76 -10.03 8.15 1.93
C THR A 76 -10.03 7.45 3.29
N SER A 77 -9.56 6.18 3.24
CA SER A 77 -7.57 4.46 4.37
C SER A 77 -6.27 3.86 3.63
N HIS A 78 -5.09 4.38 3.97
CA HIS A 78 -3.86 3.87 3.38
C HIS A 78 -3.58 2.50 4.00
N TRP A 79 -3.45 1.46 3.17
CA TRP A 79 -3.09 0.11 3.61
C TRP A 79 -1.98 0.13 4.67
N HIS A 80 -2.11 -0.75 5.66
CA HIS A 80 -1.17 -0.81 6.77
C HIS A 80 0.06 -1.64 6.36
N ILE A 81 1.23 -1.00 6.44
CA ILE A 81 2.52 -1.63 6.19
C ILE A 81 2.88 -2.44 7.45
N ASP A 82 2.69 -3.74 7.37
CA ASP A 82 3.09 -4.67 8.43
C ASP A 82 4.57 -5.01 8.28
N HIS A 83 5.25 -5.20 9.41
CA HIS A 83 6.69 -5.45 9.46
C HIS A 83 7.07 -6.23 10.71
N ASP A 84 8.11 -7.06 10.59
CA ASP A 84 8.67 -7.80 11.70
C ASP A 84 9.37 -6.84 12.69
N HIS A 85 8.79 -6.73 13.89
CA HIS A 85 9.35 -5.97 15.00
C HIS A 85 10.59 -6.63 15.63
N ALA A 86 10.85 -7.93 15.42
CA ALA A 86 12.09 -8.56 15.89
C ALA A 86 13.33 -8.04 15.12
N CYS A 87 13.16 -7.65 13.86
CA CYS A 87 14.24 -7.11 13.03
C CYS A 87 14.64 -5.66 13.37
N CYS A 88 13.71 -4.79 13.78
CA CYS A 88 13.95 -3.34 13.90
C CYS A 88 13.34 -2.66 15.15
N GLY A 89 12.68 -3.43 16.03
CA GLY A 89 11.93 -2.92 17.17
C GLY A 89 10.63 -2.18 16.78
N PRO A 90 9.76 -1.87 17.75
CA PRO A 90 8.53 -1.14 17.49
C PRO A 90 8.78 0.28 16.94
N GLY A 91 8.13 0.61 15.81
CA GLY A 91 8.12 1.96 15.25
C GLY A 91 9.33 2.36 14.40
N SER A 92 10.27 1.44 14.16
CA SER A 92 11.42 1.61 13.26
C SER A 92 11.46 0.46 12.24
N SER A 93 11.97 0.71 11.02
CA SER A 93 11.99 -0.30 9.96
C SER A 93 13.09 -0.03 8.94
N CYS A 94 13.79 -1.11 8.56
CA CYS A 94 14.84 -1.10 7.54
C CYS A 94 14.32 -1.32 6.10
N GLY A 95 12.99 -1.38 5.92
CA GLY A 95 12.34 -1.74 4.65
C GLY A 95 12.41 -3.22 4.27
N LYS A 96 13.48 -3.95 4.66
CA LYS A 96 13.59 -5.40 4.48
C LYS A 96 12.69 -6.20 5.42
N CYS A 97 12.38 -5.66 6.59
CA CYS A 97 11.51 -6.30 7.59
C CYS A 97 10.01 -6.18 7.26
N VAL A 98 9.61 -5.44 6.22
CA VAL A 98 8.21 -5.36 5.78
C VAL A 98 7.75 -6.76 5.35
N ARG A 99 6.58 -7.17 5.84
CA ARG A 99 5.96 -8.47 5.54
C ARG A 99 4.91 -8.36 4.44
N GLY A 100 4.11 -7.30 4.45
CA GLY A 100 3.12 -7.02 3.41
C GLY A 100 2.26 -5.80 3.73
N LEU A 101 1.16 -5.66 2.98
CA LEU A 101 0.15 -4.64 3.15
C LEU A 101 -1.15 -5.30 3.63
N LEU A 102 -1.66 -4.82 4.78
CA LEU A 102 -2.81 -5.38 5.48
C LEU A 102 -3.91 -4.33 5.67
N CYS A 103 -5.16 -4.76 5.79
CA CYS A 103 -6.25 -3.90 6.25
C CYS A 103 -6.00 -3.46 7.71
N ARG A 104 -6.69 -2.40 8.15
CA ARG A 104 -6.49 -1.83 9.50
C ARG A 104 -6.66 -2.89 10.58
N LYS A 105 -7.72 -3.71 10.46
CA LYS A 105 -8.08 -4.75 11.42
C LYS A 105 -7.06 -5.89 11.50
N CYS A 106 -6.59 -6.37 10.35
CA CYS A 106 -5.54 -7.39 10.28
C CYS A 106 -4.24 -6.92 10.94
N ASN A 107 -3.79 -5.69 10.64
CA ASN A 107 -2.53 -5.15 11.16
C ASN A 107 -2.59 -4.77 12.64
N MET A 108 -3.73 -4.27 13.14
CA MET A 108 -3.82 -3.68 14.49
C MET A 108 -4.35 -4.66 15.54
N GLU A 109 -5.20 -5.60 15.13
CA GLU A 109 -6.00 -6.43 16.03
C GLU A 109 -5.66 -7.92 15.84
N TYR A 110 -5.88 -8.47 14.64
CA TYR A 110 -5.78 -9.91 14.41
C TYR A 110 -4.34 -10.45 14.45
N LEU A 111 -3.44 -9.94 13.62
CA LEU A 111 -2.06 -10.44 13.57
C LEU A 111 -1.33 -10.19 14.91
N PRO A 112 -1.43 -9.01 15.56
CA PRO A 112 -0.83 -8.80 16.87
C PRO A 112 -1.45 -9.64 18.00
N ALA A 113 -2.71 -10.09 17.89
CA ALA A 113 -3.27 -11.04 18.85
C ALA A 113 -2.67 -12.44 18.65
N TYR A 114 -2.61 -12.91 17.39
CA TYR A 114 -2.02 -14.19 17.03
C TYR A 114 -0.52 -14.28 17.40
N GLU A 115 0.25 -13.22 17.14
CA GLU A 115 1.67 -13.14 17.50
C GLU A 115 1.94 -13.08 19.01
N ARG A 116 0.90 -12.90 19.86
CA ARG A 116 0.99 -13.03 21.33
C ARG A 116 0.64 -14.43 21.85
N LEU A 117 0.00 -15.29 21.06
CA LEU A 117 -0.35 -16.65 21.49
C LEU A 117 0.91 -17.48 21.75
N PRO A 118 0.90 -18.43 22.71
CA PRO A 118 1.93 -19.47 22.81
C PRO A 118 2.12 -20.19 21.46
N MET A 119 3.34 -20.59 21.11
CA MET A 119 3.61 -21.20 19.78
C MET A 119 2.75 -22.43 19.49
N HIS A 120 2.41 -23.23 20.51
CA HIS A 120 1.55 -24.42 20.36
C HIS A 120 0.05 -24.09 20.14
N MET A 121 -0.34 -22.81 20.24
CA MET A 121 -1.68 -22.29 19.92
C MET A 121 -1.68 -21.48 18.60
N ARG A 122 -0.59 -21.53 17.83
CA ARG A 122 -0.48 -20.90 16.50
C ARG A 122 -0.68 -21.96 15.42
N ASP A 123 -1.89 -22.51 15.35
CA ASP A 123 -2.28 -23.58 14.44
C ASP A 123 -2.84 -23.06 13.09
N SER A 124 -3.33 -21.82 13.04
CA SER A 124 -3.99 -21.24 11.87
C SER A 124 -3.11 -21.20 10.61
N PRO A 125 -3.44 -21.96 9.54
CA PRO A 125 -2.64 -22.01 8.32
C PRO A 125 -2.51 -20.65 7.63
N LEU A 126 -3.53 -19.79 7.74
CA LEU A 126 -3.60 -18.48 7.10
C LEU A 126 -2.50 -17.54 7.64
N PHE A 127 -2.46 -17.38 8.96
CA PHE A 127 -1.47 -16.56 9.64
C PHE A 127 -0.06 -17.16 9.51
N ASN A 128 0.06 -18.49 9.62
CA ASN A 128 1.36 -19.16 9.51
C ASN A 128 1.94 -19.04 8.09
N THR A 129 1.11 -19.14 7.05
CA THR A 129 1.54 -18.90 5.65
C THR A 129 2.02 -17.47 5.46
N TYR A 130 1.25 -16.48 5.92
CA TYR A 130 1.64 -15.06 5.85
C TYR A 130 2.97 -14.77 6.58
N LEU A 131 3.16 -15.37 7.76
CA LEU A 131 4.36 -15.18 8.58
C LEU A 131 5.60 -15.90 8.02
N ALA A 132 5.43 -17.08 7.40
CA ALA A 132 6.52 -17.88 6.86
C ALA A 132 6.94 -17.49 5.44
N ALA A 133 6.00 -17.03 4.61
CA ALA A 133 6.23 -16.61 3.23
C ALA A 133 5.67 -15.19 2.96
N PRO A 134 6.12 -14.15 3.69
CA PRO A 134 5.58 -12.79 3.59
C PRO A 134 5.67 -12.23 2.15
N PRO A 135 4.55 -11.77 1.54
CA PRO A 135 4.51 -11.29 0.14
C PRO A 135 5.59 -10.25 -0.18
N ALA A 136 5.92 -9.36 0.76
CA ALA A 136 6.94 -8.33 0.55
C ALA A 136 8.39 -8.85 0.48
N GLN A 137 8.60 -10.16 0.58
CA GLN A 137 9.89 -10.83 0.39
C GLN A 137 9.90 -11.80 -0.80
N GLN A 138 8.74 -12.07 -1.42
CA GLN A 138 8.60 -12.97 -2.57
C GLN A 138 9.14 -12.36 -3.88
N SER A 139 9.31 -13.19 -4.92
CA SER A 139 9.81 -12.79 -6.25
C SER A 139 8.82 -11.87 -6.99
N GLU A 140 7.54 -12.05 -6.74
CA GLU A 140 6.42 -11.41 -7.44
C GLU A 140 6.34 -9.92 -7.04
N ALA A 141 6.83 -9.59 -5.84
CA ALA A 141 6.99 -8.24 -5.33
C ALA A 141 8.21 -7.48 -5.92
N GLN A 142 8.98 -8.07 -6.84
CA GLN A 142 10.05 -7.36 -7.54
C GLN A 142 9.50 -6.19 -8.36
N VAL A 143 10.27 -5.09 -8.41
CA VAL A 143 9.85 -3.82 -9.02
C VAL A 143 9.94 -3.89 -10.55
N ILE A 144 8.80 -3.77 -11.21
CA ILE A 144 8.69 -3.62 -12.66
C ILE A 144 8.93 -2.16 -13.02
N LYS A 145 10.16 -1.86 -13.44
CA LYS A 145 10.58 -0.51 -13.87
C LYS A 145 9.68 -0.02 -15.00
N GLY A 146 9.00 1.10 -14.78
CA GLY A 146 8.09 1.71 -15.75
C GLY A 146 6.61 1.40 -15.51
N ARG A 147 6.27 0.39 -14.69
CA ARG A 147 4.92 0.19 -14.14
C ARG A 147 4.84 0.79 -12.74
N ASP A 148 5.42 0.08 -11.77
CA ASP A 148 5.30 0.37 -10.33
C ASP A 148 5.83 1.77 -9.94
N ASN A 149 6.65 2.39 -10.79
CA ASN A 149 7.23 3.72 -10.60
C ASN A 149 6.26 4.89 -10.83
N MET A 150 5.21 4.73 -11.65
CA MET A 150 4.54 5.87 -12.29
C MET A 150 3.69 6.72 -11.34
N TYR A 151 2.99 6.08 -10.38
CA TYR A 151 1.90 6.68 -9.61
C TYR A 151 2.03 6.35 -8.11
N LEU A 152 1.42 7.17 -7.24
CA LEU A 152 1.19 6.72 -5.86
C LEU A 152 0.05 5.68 -5.83
N PRO A 153 0.09 4.73 -4.87
CA PRO A 153 -0.99 3.78 -4.63
C PRO A 153 -2.22 4.53 -4.12
N THR A 154 -3.04 4.92 -5.08
CA THR A 154 -4.28 5.69 -4.97
C THR A 154 -5.32 4.95 -5.81
N SER A 155 -6.62 5.18 -5.60
CA SER A 155 -7.62 4.45 -6.35
C SER A 155 -7.63 4.77 -7.85
N HIS A 156 -7.20 5.98 -8.26
CA HIS A 156 -6.96 6.26 -9.69
C HIS A 156 -5.88 5.34 -10.26
N ALA A 157 -4.76 5.16 -9.54
CA ALA A 157 -3.71 4.24 -9.94
C ALA A 157 -4.21 2.79 -10.10
N PHE A 158 -5.09 2.31 -9.21
CA PHE A 158 -5.68 0.97 -9.35
C PHE A 158 -6.57 0.84 -10.60
N LEU A 159 -7.33 1.88 -10.95
CA LEU A 159 -8.06 1.92 -12.22
C LEU A 159 -7.11 1.90 -13.43
N THR A 160 -5.95 2.54 -13.34
CA THR A 160 -4.91 2.50 -14.39
C THR A 160 -4.22 1.14 -14.44
N ASP A 161 -3.91 0.51 -13.30
CA ASP A 161 -3.32 -0.82 -13.18
C ASP A 161 -4.23 -1.91 -13.76
N ARG A 162 -5.54 -1.85 -13.49
CA ARG A 162 -6.50 -2.80 -14.08
C ARG A 162 -6.63 -2.60 -15.59
N LYS A 163 -6.76 -1.36 -16.06
CA LYS A 163 -6.73 -1.04 -17.52
C LYS A 163 -5.43 -1.46 -18.20
N PHE A 164 -4.31 -1.45 -17.47
CA PHE A 164 -3.00 -1.89 -17.96
C PHE A 164 -2.93 -3.41 -18.06
N ALA A 165 -3.44 -4.15 -17.06
CA ALA A 165 -3.61 -5.61 -17.15
C ALA A 165 -4.58 -6.00 -18.29
N ASP A 166 -5.79 -5.44 -18.29
CA ASP A 166 -6.80 -5.58 -19.36
C ASP A 166 -6.22 -5.27 -20.76
N GLY A 167 -5.22 -4.39 -20.84
CA GLY A 167 -4.54 -3.99 -22.07
C GLY A 167 -3.40 -4.91 -22.49
N LEU A 168 -2.66 -5.50 -21.55
CA LEU A 168 -1.63 -6.51 -21.85
C LEU A 168 -2.26 -7.81 -22.34
N ASP A 169 -3.35 -8.26 -21.71
CA ASP A 169 -4.05 -9.49 -22.09
C ASP A 169 -4.65 -9.39 -23.51
N ARG A 170 -5.00 -8.17 -23.95
CA ARG A 170 -5.45 -7.87 -25.32
C ARG A 170 -4.34 -7.64 -26.34
N ALA A 171 -3.08 -7.59 -25.89
CA ALA A 171 -1.90 -7.43 -26.74
C ALA A 171 -1.06 -8.71 -26.86
N GLY A 172 -1.37 -9.73 -26.05
CA GLY A 172 -0.73 -11.05 -26.04
C GLY A 172 -1.53 -12.17 -26.70
N GLY A 173 -2.65 -11.86 -27.37
CA GLY A 173 -3.53 -12.79 -28.10
C GLY A 173 -3.99 -12.25 -29.44
#